data_AF-A0A2H6IX63-F1
#
_entry.id   AF-A0A2H6IX63-F1
#
_cell.length_a   1.000
_cell.length_b   1.000
_cell.length_c   1.000
_cell.angle_alpha   90.00
_cell.angle_beta   90.00
_cell.angle_gamma   90.00
#
_symmetry.space_group_name_H-M   'P 1'
#
loop_
_entity.id
_entity.type
_entity.pdbx_description
1 polymer ?
#
loop_
_entity_poly.entity_id
_entity_poly.type
_entity_poly.pdbx_seq_one_letter_code
_entity_poly.pdbx_strand_id
1 'polypeptide(L)'
;MSVESKSGPSPRGDGAPIPFGRKYTESEKFSVVFREGMALVEATAAYLDGDGRKDARTLKSSASLAYATVSMRLTTRLMQLASWLLIRRAVNDGEMTPSEAFEEQNKVKFQPSSNPVRDDAYEALPERLKELNEASMSLHRRVLAIDKLLRAELEGAPAEAANRAIGDQMSRLTDAYGPVAGTVRIEEVSSRDSE
;
A
#
# COMPACT_ATOMS: atom_id res chain seq x y z
N MET A 1 35.81 -52.23 -25.53
CA MET A 1 35.68 -50.85 -26.03
C MET A 1 34.24 -50.44 -25.85
N SER A 2 34.04 -49.45 -24.99
CA SER A 2 32.79 -49.09 -24.34
C SER A 2 31.78 -48.48 -25.31
N VAL A 3 30.52 -48.87 -25.14
CA VAL A 3 29.34 -48.19 -25.68
C VAL A 3 28.91 -47.17 -24.63
N GLU A 4 29.20 -45.89 -24.85
CA GLU A 4 28.78 -44.80 -23.97
C GLU A 4 27.70 -43.98 -24.69
N SER A 5 26.44 -44.35 -24.45
CA SER A 5 25.28 -43.56 -24.85
C SER A 5 25.18 -42.33 -23.94
N LYS A 6 25.59 -41.17 -24.44
CA LYS A 6 25.48 -39.89 -23.75
C LYS A 6 24.09 -39.28 -24.01
N SER A 7 23.13 -39.59 -23.14
CA SER A 7 21.82 -38.92 -23.10
C SER A 7 21.94 -37.53 -22.48
N GLY A 8 21.33 -36.54 -23.11
CA GLY A 8 20.91 -35.27 -22.50
C GLY A 8 19.87 -34.60 -23.39
N PRO A 9 19.15 -33.56 -22.92
CA PRO A 9 18.81 -33.19 -21.55
C PRO A 9 17.29 -33.35 -21.29
N SER A 10 16.88 -33.66 -20.07
CA SER A 10 15.49 -33.45 -19.64
C SER A 10 15.42 -32.19 -18.79
N PRO A 11 14.73 -31.12 -19.21
CA PRO A 11 14.45 -30.01 -18.31
C PRO A 11 13.42 -30.50 -17.31
N ARG A 12 13.85 -30.77 -16.08
CA ARG A 12 12.92 -30.83 -14.96
C ARG A 12 12.41 -29.41 -14.78
N GLY A 13 11.21 -29.16 -15.30
CA GLY A 13 10.46 -27.98 -14.91
C GLY A 13 10.16 -28.11 -13.42
N ASP A 14 10.93 -27.40 -12.60
CA ASP A 14 10.56 -27.11 -11.23
C ASP A 14 9.27 -26.30 -11.27
N GLY A 15 8.15 -27.00 -11.25
CA GLY A 15 6.82 -26.47 -11.00
C GLY A 15 6.71 -26.07 -9.53
N ALA A 16 7.55 -25.14 -9.10
CA ALA A 16 7.30 -24.40 -7.88
C ALA A 16 5.91 -23.78 -8.02
N PRO A 17 4.95 -24.06 -7.11
CA PRO A 17 3.62 -23.49 -7.19
C PRO A 17 3.77 -21.97 -7.23
N ILE A 18 3.43 -21.35 -8.36
CA ILE A 18 3.36 -19.89 -8.43
C ILE A 18 2.33 -19.50 -7.37
N PRO A 19 2.67 -18.66 -6.37
CA PRO A 19 1.77 -18.34 -5.28
C PRO A 19 0.63 -17.45 -5.78
N PHE A 20 -0.35 -18.08 -6.42
CA PHE A 20 -1.47 -17.45 -7.13
C PHE A 20 -2.35 -16.65 -6.15
N GLY A 21 -2.55 -17.18 -4.94
CA GLY A 21 -3.30 -16.48 -3.89
C GLY A 21 -2.63 -15.19 -3.40
N ARG A 22 -1.29 -15.13 -3.41
CA ARG A 22 -0.54 -13.93 -3.01
C ARG A 22 -0.62 -12.85 -4.09
N LYS A 23 -0.34 -13.21 -5.35
CA LYS A 23 -0.48 -12.30 -6.51
C LYS A 23 -1.91 -11.77 -6.68
N TYR A 24 -2.92 -12.60 -6.46
CA TYR A 24 -4.32 -12.20 -6.53
C TYR A 24 -4.69 -11.20 -5.42
N THR A 25 -4.28 -11.47 -4.18
CA THR A 25 -4.52 -10.57 -3.04
C THR A 25 -3.80 -9.22 -3.22
N GLU A 26 -2.62 -9.22 -3.83
CA GLU A 26 -1.88 -7.99 -4.15
C GLU A 26 -2.55 -7.17 -5.24
N SER A 27 -3.09 -7.81 -6.28
CA SER A 27 -3.81 -7.13 -7.36
C SER A 27 -5.09 -6.46 -6.84
N GLU A 28 -5.83 -7.12 -5.95
CA GLU A 28 -7.02 -6.55 -5.31
C GLU A 28 -6.68 -5.37 -4.39
N LYS A 29 -5.67 -5.53 -3.51
CA LYS A 29 -5.20 -4.45 -2.62
C LYS A 29 -4.69 -3.24 -3.41
N PHE A 30 -3.94 -3.50 -4.49
CA PHE A 30 -3.44 -2.45 -5.39
C PHE A 30 -4.60 -1.74 -6.08
N SER A 31 -5.59 -2.47 -6.61
CA SER A 31 -6.74 -1.91 -7.32
C SER A 31 -7.53 -0.92 -6.45
N VAL A 32 -7.67 -1.20 -5.15
CA VAL A 32 -8.29 -0.27 -4.18
C VAL A 32 -7.46 1.01 -4.04
N VAL A 33 -6.15 0.88 -3.80
CA VAL A 33 -5.22 2.01 -3.63
C VAL A 33 -5.13 2.86 -4.90
N PHE A 34 -5.16 2.22 -6.07
CA PHE A 34 -5.14 2.89 -7.37
C PHE A 34 -6.38 3.76 -7.58
N ARG A 35 -7.57 3.21 -7.37
CA ARG A 35 -8.83 3.97 -7.48
C ARG A 35 -8.88 5.13 -6.49
N GLU A 36 -8.49 4.88 -5.25
CA GLU A 36 -8.41 5.91 -4.22
C GLU A 36 -7.42 7.03 -4.59
N GLY A 37 -6.25 6.68 -5.13
CA GLY A 37 -5.27 7.64 -5.60
C GLY A 37 -5.79 8.52 -6.73
N MET A 38 -6.43 7.92 -7.74
CA MET A 38 -7.00 8.68 -8.87
C MET A 38 -8.16 9.58 -8.41
N ALA A 39 -9.04 9.07 -7.55
CA ALA A 39 -10.13 9.86 -6.97
C ALA A 39 -9.62 11.05 -6.15
N LEU A 40 -8.53 10.86 -5.41
CA LEU A 40 -7.93 11.94 -4.61
C LEU A 40 -7.25 13.01 -5.48
N VAL A 41 -6.62 12.61 -6.59
CA VAL A 41 -6.07 13.54 -7.59
C VAL A 41 -7.19 14.37 -8.20
N GLU A 42 -8.28 13.74 -8.62
CA GLU A 42 -9.46 14.42 -9.19
C GLU A 42 -10.09 15.38 -8.18
N ALA A 43 -10.36 14.92 -6.95
CA ALA A 43 -10.93 15.74 -5.90
C ALA A 43 -10.06 16.94 -5.53
N THR A 44 -8.73 16.77 -5.56
CA THR A 44 -7.78 17.86 -5.32
C THR A 44 -7.78 18.86 -6.46
N ALA A 45 -7.77 18.40 -7.71
CA ALA A 45 -7.84 19.29 -8.88
C ALA A 45 -9.15 20.10 -8.87
N ALA A 46 -10.29 19.43 -8.66
CA ALA A 46 -11.59 20.09 -8.57
C ALA A 46 -11.64 21.15 -7.46
N TYR A 47 -11.06 20.86 -6.29
CA TYR A 47 -11.00 21.83 -5.20
C TYR A 47 -10.09 23.02 -5.53
N LEU A 48 -8.85 22.77 -5.98
CA LEU A 48 -7.87 23.82 -6.24
C LEU A 48 -8.25 24.74 -7.40
N ASP A 49 -8.97 24.24 -8.40
CA ASP A 49 -9.47 25.05 -9.52
C ASP A 49 -10.82 25.71 -9.23
N GLY A 50 -11.59 25.18 -8.27
CA GLY A 50 -12.86 25.71 -7.83
C GLY A 50 -12.78 26.50 -6.52
N ASP A 51 -13.41 25.95 -5.48
CA ASP A 51 -13.63 26.65 -4.21
C ASP A 51 -12.35 26.97 -3.44
N GLY A 52 -11.26 26.21 -3.64
CA GLY A 52 -9.97 26.49 -3.03
C GLY A 52 -9.41 27.86 -3.41
N ARG A 53 -9.73 28.39 -4.60
CA ARG A 53 -9.36 29.75 -4.98
C ARG A 53 -10.12 30.82 -4.20
N LYS A 54 -11.37 30.54 -3.83
CA LYS A 54 -12.20 31.45 -3.03
C LYS A 54 -11.71 31.42 -1.59
N ASP A 55 -11.51 30.23 -1.05
CA ASP A 55 -11.00 30.02 0.30
C ASP A 55 -9.67 30.74 0.50
N ALA A 56 -8.71 30.55 -0.41
CA ALA A 56 -7.38 31.18 -0.36
C ALA A 56 -7.43 32.72 -0.31
N ARG A 57 -8.45 33.36 -0.90
CA ARG A 57 -8.60 34.83 -0.92
C ARG A 57 -9.14 35.40 0.40
N THR A 58 -9.81 34.57 1.21
CA THR A 58 -10.39 35.00 2.49
C THR A 58 -9.43 34.87 3.68
N LEU A 59 -8.29 34.18 3.48
CA LEU A 59 -7.31 33.92 4.51
C LEU A 59 -6.46 35.16 4.86
N LYS A 60 -6.12 35.28 6.14
CA LYS A 60 -5.14 36.26 6.64
C LYS A 60 -3.72 35.89 6.14
N SER A 61 -2.79 36.85 6.10
CA SER A 61 -1.45 36.67 5.50
C SER A 61 -0.69 35.41 5.97
N SER A 62 -0.72 35.08 7.27
CA SER A 62 -0.06 33.87 7.79
C SER A 62 -0.70 32.57 7.28
N ALA A 63 -2.03 32.49 7.26
CA ALA A 63 -2.78 31.34 6.77
C ALA A 63 -2.71 31.22 5.23
N SER A 64 -2.57 32.33 4.51
CA SER A 64 -2.40 32.34 3.06
C SER A 64 -1.06 31.69 2.64
N LEU A 65 0.03 32.00 3.35
CA LEU A 65 1.33 31.34 3.12
C LEU A 65 1.27 29.84 3.44
N ALA A 66 0.59 29.48 4.53
CA ALA A 66 0.37 28.09 4.89
C ALA A 66 -0.45 27.35 3.81
N TYR A 67 -1.50 27.97 3.28
CA TYR A 67 -2.31 27.42 2.19
C TYR A 67 -1.46 27.15 0.95
N ALA A 68 -0.65 28.12 0.51
CA ALA A 68 0.24 27.95 -0.63
C ALA A 68 1.24 26.80 -0.41
N THR A 69 1.83 26.73 0.78
CA THR A 69 2.79 25.68 1.13
C THR A 69 2.13 24.29 1.17
N VAL A 70 0.98 24.16 1.82
CA VAL A 70 0.26 22.88 1.97
C VAL A 70 -0.29 22.42 0.63
N SER A 71 -0.88 23.30 -0.17
CA SER A 71 -1.41 22.95 -1.50
C SER A 71 -0.32 22.47 -2.46
N MET A 72 0.84 23.14 -2.52
CA MET A 72 1.97 22.70 -3.34
C MET A 72 2.54 21.35 -2.87
N ARG A 73 2.61 21.13 -1.55
CA ARG A 73 3.05 19.84 -0.99
C ARG A 73 2.07 18.72 -1.29
N LEU A 74 0.77 19.01 -1.18
CA LEU A 74 -0.29 18.08 -1.52
C LEU A 74 -0.19 17.68 -3.00
N THR A 75 -0.13 18.63 -3.93
CA THR A 75 -0.05 18.32 -5.37
C THR A 75 1.23 17.58 -5.73
N THR A 76 2.38 17.97 -5.16
CA THR A 76 3.65 17.26 -5.37
C THR A 76 3.57 15.82 -4.88
N ARG A 77 3.02 15.60 -3.69
CA ARG A 77 2.82 14.25 -3.13
C ARG A 77 1.90 13.42 -4.00
N LEU A 78 0.77 13.99 -4.45
CA LEU A 78 -0.17 13.28 -5.31
C LEU A 78 0.44 12.94 -6.67
N MET A 79 1.25 13.82 -7.25
CA MET A 79 1.94 13.54 -8.51
C MET A 79 2.94 12.39 -8.36
N GLN A 80 3.70 12.35 -7.25
CA GLN A 80 4.61 11.25 -6.94
C GLN A 80 3.86 9.93 -6.76
N LEU A 81 2.73 9.96 -6.03
CA LEU A 81 1.88 8.79 -5.86
C LEU A 81 1.28 8.31 -7.19
N ALA A 82 0.77 9.23 -8.01
CA ALA A 82 0.21 8.91 -9.31
C ALA A 82 1.25 8.25 -10.23
N SER A 83 2.47 8.79 -10.28
CA SER A 83 3.58 8.20 -11.04
C SER A 83 3.88 6.78 -10.58
N TRP A 84 4.00 6.54 -9.27
CA TRP A 84 4.24 5.20 -8.73
C TRP A 84 3.09 4.23 -9.06
N LEU A 85 1.84 4.68 -8.92
CA LEU A 85 0.64 3.91 -9.20
C LEU A 85 0.55 3.51 -10.67
N LEU A 86 0.90 4.41 -11.59
CA LEU A 86 0.90 4.12 -13.03
C LEU A 86 1.97 3.10 -13.41
N ILE A 87 3.19 3.23 -12.87
CA ILE A 87 4.25 2.24 -13.10
C ILE A 87 3.79 0.86 -12.61
N ARG A 88 3.20 0.80 -11.40
CA ARG A 88 2.74 -0.48 -10.85
C ARG A 88 1.58 -1.09 -11.65
N ARG A 89 0.71 -0.26 -12.22
CA ARG A 89 -0.33 -0.73 -13.13
C ARG A 89 0.27 -1.38 -14.38
N ALA A 90 1.26 -0.75 -15.02
CA ALA A 90 1.93 -1.32 -16.19
C ALA A 90 2.54 -2.70 -15.90
N VAL A 91 3.07 -2.93 -14.69
CA VAL A 91 3.54 -4.25 -14.26
C VAL A 91 2.41 -5.25 -14.13
N ASN A 92 1.28 -4.84 -13.55
CA ASN A 92 0.12 -5.72 -13.37
C ASN A 92 -0.55 -6.08 -14.72
N ASP A 93 -0.52 -5.15 -15.67
CA ASP A 93 -1.03 -5.34 -17.03
C ASP A 93 -0.05 -6.17 -17.90
N GLY A 94 1.15 -6.46 -17.39
CA GLY A 94 2.17 -7.28 -18.06
C GLY A 94 3.00 -6.51 -19.10
N GLU A 95 2.84 -5.18 -19.18
CA GLU A 95 3.57 -4.29 -20.10
C GLU A 95 5.01 -4.02 -19.64
N MET A 96 5.31 -4.26 -18.36
CA MET A 96 6.61 -4.00 -17.73
C MET A 96 7.00 -5.14 -16.80
N THR A 97 8.27 -5.54 -16.81
CA THR A 97 8.76 -6.54 -15.86
C THR A 97 8.91 -5.94 -14.45
N PRO A 98 8.82 -6.76 -13.38
CA PRO A 98 9.05 -6.27 -12.01
C PRO A 98 10.43 -5.63 -11.79
N SER A 99 11.46 -6.08 -12.53
CA SER A 99 12.81 -5.52 -12.45
C SER A 99 12.90 -4.13 -13.08
N GLU A 100 12.33 -3.96 -14.28
CA GLU A 100 12.27 -2.65 -14.96
C GLU A 100 11.47 -1.64 -14.14
N ALA A 101 10.38 -2.08 -13.51
CA ALA A 101 9.58 -1.22 -12.65
C ALA A 101 10.33 -0.75 -11.41
N PHE A 102 11.20 -1.57 -10.83
CA PHE A 102 12.04 -1.17 -9.70
C PHE A 102 13.04 -0.07 -10.11
N GLU A 103 13.66 -0.20 -11.28
CA GLU A 103 14.53 0.83 -11.83
C GLU A 103 13.77 2.14 -12.08
N GLU A 104 12.57 2.06 -12.66
CA GLU A 104 11.75 3.23 -12.95
C GLU A 104 11.23 3.89 -11.65
N GLN A 105 10.80 3.10 -10.67
CA GLN A 105 10.38 3.61 -9.36
C GLN A 105 11.52 4.27 -8.58
N ASN A 106 12.75 3.78 -8.70
CA ASN A 106 13.92 4.41 -8.06
C ASN A 106 14.23 5.81 -8.61
N LYS A 107 13.84 6.09 -9.87
CA LYS A 107 13.95 7.44 -10.44
C LYS A 107 12.93 8.40 -9.82
N VAL A 108 11.77 7.88 -9.39
CA VAL A 108 10.74 8.64 -8.70
C VAL A 108 11.15 8.86 -7.25
N LYS A 109 11.93 9.92 -7.00
CA LYS A 109 12.32 10.31 -5.63
C LYS A 109 11.09 10.78 -4.86
N PHE A 110 10.63 9.99 -3.89
CA PHE A 110 9.74 10.50 -2.85
C PHE A 110 10.46 11.61 -2.10
N GLN A 111 9.90 12.82 -2.14
CA GLN A 111 10.54 13.95 -1.48
C GLN A 111 10.57 13.71 0.03
N PRO A 112 11.69 13.97 0.73
CA PRO A 112 11.74 13.85 2.17
C PRO A 112 10.70 14.77 2.81
N SER A 113 10.16 14.34 3.95
CA SER A 113 9.16 15.07 4.73
C SER A 113 9.63 16.50 5.01
N SER A 114 9.06 17.49 4.32
CA SER A 114 9.42 18.89 4.56
C SER A 114 8.93 19.35 5.93
N ASN A 115 9.59 20.39 6.48
CA ASN A 115 9.29 20.97 7.79
C ASN A 115 7.77 21.14 8.02
N PRO A 116 7.28 20.86 9.24
CA PRO A 116 5.88 21.06 9.58
C PRO A 116 5.53 22.55 9.42
N VAL A 117 4.35 22.81 8.86
CA VAL A 117 3.75 24.15 8.93
C VAL A 117 3.44 24.42 10.40
N ARG A 118 3.59 25.67 10.85
CA ARG A 118 3.24 26.02 12.24
C ARG A 118 1.78 25.65 12.52
N ASP A 119 1.53 25.03 13.67
CA ASP A 119 0.21 24.50 14.03
C ASP A 119 -0.88 25.59 13.99
N ASP A 120 -0.58 26.80 14.46
CA ASP A 120 -1.50 27.96 14.45
C ASP A 120 -1.95 28.34 13.02
N ALA A 121 -1.03 28.32 12.06
CA ALA A 121 -1.31 28.62 10.68
C ALA A 121 -1.99 27.44 9.95
N TYR A 122 -1.77 26.21 10.41
CA TYR A 122 -2.40 25.00 9.88
C TYR A 122 -3.87 24.87 10.33
N GLU A 123 -4.16 25.18 11.59
CA GLU A 123 -5.54 25.17 12.12
C GLU A 123 -6.44 26.19 11.42
N ALA A 124 -5.88 27.32 10.99
CA ALA A 124 -6.59 28.37 10.26
C ALA A 124 -6.87 28.02 8.78
N LEU A 125 -6.46 26.84 8.31
CA LEU A 125 -6.71 26.41 6.93
C LEU A 125 -8.15 25.94 6.73
N PRO A 126 -8.67 26.05 5.48
CA PRO A 126 -9.98 25.49 5.14
C PRO A 126 -10.04 23.99 5.44
N GLU A 127 -11.17 23.55 6.00
CA GLU A 127 -11.38 22.15 6.40
C GLU A 127 -11.14 21.20 5.22
N ARG A 128 -11.67 21.56 4.05
CA ARG A 128 -11.53 20.75 2.84
C ARG A 128 -10.07 20.52 2.43
N LEU A 129 -9.19 21.52 2.58
CA LEU A 129 -7.78 21.35 2.27
C LEU A 129 -7.10 20.42 3.29
N LYS A 130 -7.46 20.52 4.58
CA LYS A 130 -6.94 19.63 5.62
C LYS A 130 -7.34 18.19 5.36
N GLU A 131 -8.61 17.92 5.05
CA GLU A 131 -9.11 16.60 4.67
C GLU A 131 -8.32 15.99 3.50
N LEU A 132 -8.13 16.76 2.42
CA LEU A 132 -7.38 16.30 1.24
C LEU A 132 -5.91 16.02 1.59
N ASN A 133 -5.30 16.88 2.41
CA ASN A 133 -3.93 16.67 2.88
C ASN A 133 -3.81 15.39 3.72
N GLU A 134 -4.69 15.17 4.69
CA GLU A 134 -4.70 13.98 5.54
C GLU A 134 -4.94 12.69 4.72
N ALA A 135 -5.91 12.71 3.82
CA ALA A 135 -6.17 11.61 2.90
C ALA A 135 -4.92 11.26 2.07
N SER A 136 -4.22 12.28 1.55
CA SER A 136 -2.98 12.07 0.78
C SER A 136 -1.84 11.50 1.63
N MET A 137 -1.75 11.87 2.92
CA MET A 137 -0.76 11.31 3.85
C MET A 137 -1.08 9.85 4.21
N SER A 138 -2.35 9.53 4.41
CA SER A 138 -2.81 8.16 4.64
C SER A 138 -2.50 7.26 3.44
N LEU A 139 -2.84 7.73 2.24
CA LEU A 139 -2.54 7.03 0.99
C LEU A 139 -1.03 6.84 0.80
N HIS A 140 -0.24 7.90 1.05
CA HIS A 140 1.21 7.83 0.93
C HIS A 140 1.83 6.78 1.86
N ARG A 141 1.40 6.71 3.13
CA ARG A 141 1.86 5.67 4.07
C ARG A 141 1.54 4.26 3.58
N ARG A 142 0.34 4.05 3.02
CA ARG A 142 -0.07 2.75 2.46
C ARG A 142 0.76 2.37 1.23
N VAL A 143 0.99 3.32 0.33
CA VAL A 143 1.85 3.10 -0.85
C VAL A 143 3.28 2.76 -0.43
N LEU A 144 3.87 3.46 0.53
CA LEU A 144 5.20 3.14 1.06
C LEU A 144 5.26 1.75 1.70
N ALA A 145 4.22 1.35 2.44
CA ALA A 145 4.15 0.01 3.02
C ALA A 145 4.10 -1.07 1.94
N ILE A 146 3.32 -0.85 0.87
CA ILE A 146 3.25 -1.77 -0.27
C ILE A 146 4.59 -1.81 -1.01
N ASP A 147 5.19 -0.66 -1.31
CA ASP A 147 6.50 -0.55 -1.97
C ASP A 147 7.56 -1.36 -1.21
N LYS A 148 7.64 -1.20 0.12
CA LYS A 148 8.58 -1.95 0.96
C LYS A 148 8.36 -3.46 0.89
N LEU A 149 7.11 -3.93 0.89
CA LEU A 149 6.80 -5.36 0.76
C LEU A 149 7.22 -5.91 -0.60
N LEU A 150 6.96 -5.15 -1.67
CA LEU A 150 7.32 -5.52 -3.04
C LEU A 150 8.83 -5.59 -3.25
N ARG A 151 9.58 -4.63 -2.69
CA ARG A 151 11.05 -4.65 -2.74
C ARG A 151 11.63 -5.84 -1.99
N ALA A 152 11.12 -6.14 -0.80
CA ALA A 152 11.58 -7.28 -0.02
C ALA A 152 11.40 -8.61 -0.76
N GLU A 153 10.32 -8.75 -1.55
CA GLU A 153 10.09 -9.93 -2.38
C GLU A 153 11.05 -10.00 -3.57
N LEU A 154 11.33 -8.86 -4.22
CA LEU A 154 12.25 -8.78 -5.35
C LEU A 154 13.70 -9.11 -4.95
N GLU A 155 14.12 -8.63 -3.78
CA GLU A 155 15.46 -8.86 -3.22
C GLU A 155 15.62 -10.27 -2.62
N GLY A 156 14.57 -11.10 -2.65
CA GLY A 156 14.58 -12.43 -2.06
C GLY A 156 14.84 -12.41 -0.55
N ALA A 157 14.55 -11.30 0.12
CA ALA A 157 14.66 -11.21 1.57
C ALA A 157 13.79 -12.33 2.15
N PRO A 158 14.33 -13.17 3.06
CA PRO A 158 13.65 -14.39 3.44
C PRO A 158 12.30 -14.03 4.03
N ALA A 159 11.22 -14.39 3.33
CA ALA A 159 9.85 -14.32 3.85
C ALA A 159 9.74 -15.06 5.20
N GLU A 160 10.68 -15.96 5.48
CA GLU A 160 10.89 -16.61 6.78
C GLU A 160 11.20 -15.64 7.92
N ALA A 161 11.92 -14.53 7.72
CA ALA A 161 12.20 -13.58 8.81
C ALA A 161 10.95 -12.79 9.24
N ALA A 162 10.12 -12.37 8.28
CA ALA A 162 8.84 -11.72 8.56
C ALA A 162 7.82 -12.71 9.14
N ASN A 163 7.76 -13.93 8.60
CA ASN A 163 6.91 -15.00 9.13
C ASN A 163 7.34 -15.45 10.54
N ARG A 164 8.65 -15.49 10.81
CA ARG A 164 9.20 -15.80 12.14
C ARG A 164 8.91 -14.68 13.13
N ALA A 165 9.02 -13.41 12.72
CA ALA A 165 8.68 -12.28 13.58
C ALA A 165 7.18 -12.24 13.94
N ILE A 166 6.29 -12.53 12.98
CA ILE A 166 4.85 -12.65 13.24
C ILE A 166 4.56 -13.90 14.08
N GLY A 167 5.22 -15.03 13.80
CA GLY A 167 5.14 -16.25 14.61
C GLY A 167 5.55 -16.02 16.06
N ASP A 168 6.63 -15.26 16.30
CA ASP A 168 7.08 -14.88 17.63
C ASP A 168 6.09 -13.94 18.33
N GLN A 169 5.46 -13.01 17.59
CA GLN A 169 4.40 -12.15 18.11
C GLN A 169 3.13 -12.95 18.48
N MET A 170 2.73 -13.90 17.64
CA MET A 170 1.60 -14.79 17.89
C MET A 170 1.89 -15.75 19.05
N SER A 171 3.13 -16.23 19.19
CA SER A 171 3.57 -17.02 20.34
C SER A 171 3.47 -16.20 21.62
N ARG A 172 3.97 -14.96 21.63
CA ARG A 172 3.86 -14.06 22.80
C ARG A 172 2.40 -13.77 23.17
N LEU A 173 1.52 -13.62 22.19
CA LEU A 173 0.08 -13.47 22.45
C LEU A 173 -0.52 -14.75 23.02
N THR A 174 -0.13 -15.92 22.51
CA THR A 174 -0.60 -17.22 23.01
C THR A 174 -0.09 -17.49 24.44
N ASP A 175 1.15 -17.09 24.75
CA ASP A 175 1.72 -17.22 26.10
C ASP A 175 1.06 -16.24 27.09
N ALA A 176 0.69 -15.04 26.64
CA ALA A 176 0.06 -14.03 27.48
C ALA A 176 -1.44 -14.28 27.73
N TYR A 177 -2.16 -14.84 26.75
CA TYR A 177 -3.61 -15.00 26.80
C TYR A 177 -4.08 -16.46 26.89
N GLY A 178 -3.16 -17.42 26.85
CA GLY A 178 -3.46 -18.84 26.75
C GLY A 178 -4.01 -19.24 25.36
N PRO A 179 -4.03 -20.53 25.04
CA PRO A 179 -4.62 -21.01 23.79
C PRO A 179 -6.11 -20.68 23.77
N VAL A 180 -6.60 -20.17 22.64
CA VAL A 180 -8.04 -19.96 22.41
C VAL A 180 -8.72 -21.32 22.26
N ALA A 181 -8.92 -22.01 23.39
CA ALA A 181 -9.73 -23.22 23.49
C ALA A 181 -11.21 -22.82 23.57
N GLY A 182 -11.70 -22.19 22.51
CA GLY A 182 -13.13 -21.99 22.29
C GLY A 182 -13.74 -23.23 21.64
N THR A 183 -13.76 -24.36 22.35
CA THR A 183 -14.63 -25.48 21.96
C THR A 183 -16.06 -25.00 22.17
N VAL A 184 -16.72 -24.55 21.09
CA VAL A 184 -18.17 -24.44 21.05
C VAL A 184 -18.70 -25.86 21.20
N ARG A 185 -19.01 -26.25 22.44
CA ARG A 185 -19.81 -27.44 22.74
C ARG A 185 -21.20 -27.15 22.18
N ILE A 186 -21.47 -27.66 20.99
CA ILE A 186 -22.84 -27.78 20.50
C ILE A 186 -23.51 -28.78 21.45
N GLU A 187 -24.32 -28.28 22.38
CA GLU A 187 -25.21 -29.13 23.16
C GLU A 187 -26.17 -29.80 22.17
N GLU A 188 -26.09 -31.13 22.11
CA GLU A 188 -27.12 -31.97 21.52
C GLU A 188 -28.43 -31.69 22.26
N VAL A 189 -29.33 -30.96 21.60
CA VAL A 189 -30.72 -30.84 22.05
C VAL A 189 -31.35 -32.22 21.94
N SER A 190 -31.55 -32.80 23.11
CA SER A 190 -32.35 -33.99 23.37
C SER A 190 -33.69 -33.90 22.65
N SER A 191 -33.82 -34.65 21.55
CA SER A 191 -35.12 -35.00 20.97
C SER A 191 -35.87 -35.87 21.97
N ARG A 192 -36.74 -35.22 22.72
CA ARG A 192 -37.80 -35.84 23.49
C ARG A 192 -39.04 -35.83 22.60
N ASP A 193 -39.05 -36.70 21.59
CA ASP A 193 -40.29 -37.02 20.88
C ASP A 193 -41.07 -38.03 21.71
N SER A 194 -42.34 -37.69 21.86
CA SER A 194 -43.35 -38.40 22.61
C SER A 194 -44.01 -39.40 21.67
N GLU A 195 -44.09 -40.67 22.08
CA GLU A 195 -45.28 -41.52 21.93
C GLU A 195 -45.15 -42.75 22.84
#